data_AF-A0A9X3X924-F1
#
_entry.id   AF-A0A9X3X924-F1
#
_cell.length_a   1.000
_cell.length_b   1.000
_cell.length_c   1.000
_cell.angle_alpha   90.00
_cell.angle_beta   90.00
_cell.angle_gamma   90.00
#
_symmetry.space_group_name_H-M   'P 1'
#
loop_
_entity.id
_entity.type
_entity.pdbx_description
1 polymer ?
#
loop_
_entity_poly.entity_id
_entity_poly.type
_entity_poly.pdbx_seq_one_letter_code
_entity_poly.pdbx_strand_id
1 'polypeptide(L)'
;MTAPEDDDDLQPLGVTCTSTDCENGLHCFLQKERKRSGFPRRGGPCRDCNVDLIAWDRVNARDLQDAAYTFEALRNELIRHVFWHSTFNEGELNHATRKGRLGMRDAARKRVESSVGRPQHPREGRQTPFSGNVLYHAQHAVAACCRKCIEYWHAIPADRELEPAEIDYFVELIMLYIGERLPTLADEPKKVPPRRRAVTVSAS
;
A
#
# COMPACT_ATOMS: atom_id res chain seq x y z
N MET A 1 23.66 -16.80 -21.14
CA MET A 1 22.28 -16.67 -20.63
C MET A 1 22.33 -15.71 -19.46
N THR A 2 22.27 -14.41 -19.76
CA THR A 2 22.41 -13.33 -18.77
C THR A 2 21.00 -12.96 -18.30
N ALA A 3 20.71 -13.18 -17.02
CA ALA A 3 19.50 -12.68 -16.39
C ALA A 3 19.52 -11.13 -16.40
N PRO A 4 18.40 -10.44 -16.61
CA PRO A 4 18.36 -9.01 -16.41
C PRO A 4 18.48 -8.70 -14.91
N GLU A 5 19.52 -7.95 -14.57
CA GLU A 5 19.71 -7.31 -13.27
C GLU A 5 18.74 -6.13 -13.16
N ASP A 6 17.52 -6.38 -12.72
CA ASP A 6 16.62 -5.32 -12.25
C ASP A 6 16.93 -5.04 -10.77
N ASP A 7 18.09 -4.43 -10.52
CA ASP A 7 18.39 -3.81 -9.23
C ASP A 7 17.78 -2.40 -9.23
N ASP A 8 16.46 -2.37 -9.02
CA ASP A 8 15.67 -1.15 -8.87
C ASP A 8 15.99 -0.57 -7.47
N ASP A 9 17.05 0.22 -7.39
CA ASP A 9 17.40 1.07 -6.27
C ASP A 9 16.23 2.04 -6.01
N LEU A 10 15.31 1.63 -5.14
CA LEU A 10 14.18 2.45 -4.70
C LEU A 10 14.74 3.72 -4.09
N GLN A 11 14.55 4.86 -4.77
CA GLN A 11 14.95 6.15 -4.22
C GLN A 11 14.27 6.35 -2.86
N PRO A 12 15.04 6.65 -1.78
CA PRO A 12 14.47 6.86 -0.47
C PRO A 12 13.46 8.00 -0.50
N LEU A 13 12.26 7.74 0.02
CA LEU A 13 11.34 8.82 0.32
C LEU A 13 11.96 9.70 1.41
N GLY A 14 11.71 11.01 1.35
CA GLY A 14 12.07 11.95 2.43
C GLY A 14 11.33 11.70 3.75
N VAL A 15 10.49 10.66 3.82
CA VAL A 15 9.70 10.24 4.98
C VAL A 15 9.91 8.75 5.24
N THR A 16 9.83 8.38 6.52
CA THR A 16 9.98 6.99 6.98
C THR A 16 8.68 6.50 7.59
N CYS A 17 8.56 5.18 7.79
CA CYS A 17 7.43 4.59 8.55
C CYS A 17 7.35 5.06 10.02
N THR A 18 8.32 5.84 10.47
CA THR A 18 8.43 6.36 11.84
C THR A 18 8.26 7.87 11.93
N SER A 19 8.14 8.55 10.80
CA SER A 19 8.00 10.01 10.71
C SER A 19 6.61 10.46 11.19
N THR A 20 6.55 11.64 11.79
CA THR A 20 5.32 12.30 12.22
C THR A 20 5.35 13.77 11.79
N ASP A 21 4.16 14.35 11.68
CA ASP A 21 3.91 15.78 11.50
C ASP A 21 2.64 16.12 12.30
N CYS A 22 2.77 16.03 13.62
CA CYS A 22 1.63 16.06 14.54
C CYS A 22 0.89 17.41 14.53
N GLU A 23 1.57 18.50 14.17
CA GLU A 23 0.98 19.84 14.06
C GLU A 23 -0.06 19.90 12.95
N ASN A 24 0.14 19.14 11.88
CA ASN A 24 -0.80 19.03 10.75
C ASN A 24 -1.73 17.81 10.86
N GLY A 25 -1.84 17.19 12.05
CA GLY A 25 -2.71 16.03 12.28
C GLY A 25 -2.20 14.73 11.67
N LEU A 26 -0.93 14.66 11.29
CA LEU A 26 -0.30 13.48 10.70
C LEU A 26 0.61 12.81 11.72
N HIS A 27 0.26 11.60 12.11
CA HIS A 27 0.85 10.92 13.25
C HIS A 27 1.61 9.66 12.83
N CYS A 28 2.14 8.94 13.81
CA CYS A 28 2.63 7.58 13.63
C CYS A 28 2.23 6.77 14.85
N PHE A 29 1.42 5.74 14.62
CA PHE A 29 0.84 4.93 15.68
C PHE A 29 1.64 3.66 15.99
N LEU A 30 2.75 3.43 15.26
CA LEU A 30 3.65 2.31 15.51
C LEU A 30 4.35 2.57 16.84
N GLN A 31 4.15 1.67 17.80
CA GLN A 31 4.74 1.83 19.13
C GLN A 31 6.25 1.61 19.12
N LYS A 32 6.96 2.35 19.98
CA LYS A 32 8.42 2.17 20.18
C LYS A 32 8.64 0.75 20.74
N GLU A 33 9.43 -0.06 20.04
CA GLU A 33 9.71 -1.45 20.46
C GLU A 33 10.26 -1.46 21.89
N ARG A 34 9.59 -2.16 22.81
CA ARG A 34 10.18 -2.48 24.13
C ARG A 34 11.23 -3.55 23.87
N LYS A 35 12.45 -3.39 24.43
CA LYS A 35 13.66 -4.22 24.26
C LYS A 35 13.51 -5.76 24.41
N ARG A 36 12.32 -6.31 24.66
CA ARG A 36 12.04 -7.75 24.67
C ARG A 36 11.51 -8.18 23.30
N SER A 37 12.43 -8.65 22.46
CA SER A 37 12.27 -9.12 21.08
C SER A 37 11.41 -10.39 20.98
N GLY A 38 10.09 -10.25 21.15
CA GLY A 38 9.15 -11.37 20.99
C GLY A 38 7.67 -10.97 21.01
N PHE A 39 7.36 -9.69 21.22
CA PHE A 39 5.99 -9.20 21.14
C PHE A 39 5.69 -8.66 19.74
N PRO A 40 4.51 -8.97 19.17
CA PRO A 40 4.12 -8.50 17.84
C PRO A 40 4.07 -6.96 17.81
N ARG A 41 4.35 -6.37 16.65
CA ARG A 41 4.16 -4.93 16.46
C ARG A 41 2.69 -4.60 16.66
N ARG A 42 2.41 -3.59 17.49
CA ARG A 42 1.05 -3.14 17.78
C ARG A 42 0.89 -1.67 17.48
N GLY A 43 -0.30 -1.31 17.02
CA GLY A 43 -0.78 0.06 17.03
C GLY A 43 -1.14 0.53 18.42
N GLY A 44 -1.17 1.84 18.59
CA GLY A 44 -1.53 2.52 19.84
C GLY A 44 -1.57 4.03 19.62
N PRO A 45 -1.45 4.83 20.70
CA PRO A 45 -1.39 6.28 20.56
C PRO A 45 -0.20 6.74 19.71
N CYS A 46 -0.28 7.94 19.15
CA CYS A 46 0.83 8.53 18.41
C CYS A 46 2.11 8.51 19.24
N ARG A 47 3.20 8.02 18.66
CA ARG A 47 4.49 7.86 19.36
C ARG A 47 5.14 9.15 19.87
N ASP A 48 4.73 10.31 19.35
CA ASP A 48 5.35 11.61 19.61
C ASP A 48 4.43 12.54 20.40
N CYS A 49 3.18 12.73 19.97
CA CYS A 49 2.21 13.55 20.71
C CYS A 49 1.24 12.76 21.61
N ASN A 50 1.29 11.43 21.58
CA ASN A 50 0.46 10.53 22.40
C ASN A 50 -1.06 10.66 22.19
N VAL A 51 -1.51 11.27 21.10
CA VAL A 51 -2.93 11.28 20.73
C VAL A 51 -3.39 9.88 20.33
N ASP A 52 -4.55 9.45 20.83
CA ASP A 52 -5.14 8.15 20.48
C ASP A 52 -6.40 8.37 19.63
N LEU A 53 -6.21 8.37 18.31
CA LEU A 53 -7.28 8.66 17.34
C LEU A 53 -7.92 7.40 16.76
N ILE A 54 -7.27 6.24 16.94
CA ILE A 54 -7.62 5.03 16.20
C ILE A 54 -8.30 4.06 17.16
N ALA A 55 -9.58 3.79 16.92
CA ALA A 55 -10.28 2.66 17.54
C ALA A 55 -9.70 1.32 17.02
N TRP A 56 -8.61 0.86 17.63
CA TRP A 56 -7.88 -0.35 17.24
C TRP A 56 -8.75 -1.60 17.27
N ASP A 57 -9.72 -1.70 18.17
CA ASP A 57 -10.62 -2.85 18.23
C ASP A 57 -11.42 -3.02 16.94
N ARG A 58 -11.84 -1.90 16.31
CA ARG A 58 -12.55 -1.92 15.01
C ARG A 58 -11.62 -2.34 13.88
N VAL A 59 -10.40 -1.78 13.85
CA VAL A 59 -9.41 -2.14 12.82
C VAL A 59 -9.01 -3.61 12.92
N ASN A 60 -8.79 -4.09 14.15
CA ASN A 60 -8.36 -5.46 14.43
C ASN A 60 -9.46 -6.51 14.17
N ALA A 61 -10.73 -6.09 14.14
CA ALA A 61 -11.83 -6.96 13.72
C ALA A 61 -11.74 -7.30 12.23
N ARG A 62 -11.12 -6.43 11.41
CA ARG A 62 -10.99 -6.57 9.95
C ARG A 62 -12.33 -6.88 9.27
N ASP A 63 -13.39 -6.25 9.77
CA ASP A 63 -14.72 -6.40 9.21
C ASP A 63 -14.80 -5.70 7.84
N LEU A 64 -15.19 -6.45 6.82
CA LEU A 64 -15.40 -5.92 5.47
C LEU A 64 -16.46 -4.83 5.43
N GLN A 65 -17.48 -4.91 6.29
CA GLN A 65 -18.53 -3.89 6.38
C GLN A 65 -18.04 -2.58 7.00
N ASP A 66 -16.95 -2.64 7.76
CA ASP A 66 -16.33 -1.48 8.41
C ASP A 66 -14.98 -1.08 7.78
N ALA A 67 -14.68 -1.60 6.59
CA ALA A 67 -13.42 -1.33 5.89
C ALA A 67 -13.23 0.18 5.62
N ALA A 68 -14.33 0.93 5.42
CA ALA A 68 -14.29 2.38 5.25
C ALA A 68 -13.72 3.11 6.47
N TYR A 69 -14.00 2.63 7.70
CA TYR A 69 -13.41 3.22 8.89
C TYR A 69 -11.90 3.03 8.92
N THR A 70 -11.41 1.80 8.69
CA THR A 70 -9.97 1.54 8.63
C THR A 70 -9.31 2.36 7.53
N PHE A 71 -9.94 2.44 6.35
CA PHE A 71 -9.46 3.23 5.22
C PHE A 71 -9.25 4.70 5.58
N GLU A 72 -10.20 5.33 6.27
CA GLU A 72 -10.07 6.72 6.74
C GLU A 72 -9.04 6.84 7.88
N ALA A 73 -9.04 5.89 8.82
CA ALA A 73 -8.12 5.87 9.95
C ALA A 73 -6.65 5.90 9.49
N LEU A 74 -6.31 5.16 8.44
CA LEU A 74 -4.97 5.08 7.85
C LEU A 74 -4.44 6.44 7.34
N ARG A 75 -5.30 7.39 6.97
CA ARG A 75 -4.87 8.72 6.51
C ARG A 75 -4.22 9.55 7.60
N ASN A 76 -4.52 9.26 8.85
CA ASN A 76 -3.94 9.96 10.00
C ASN A 76 -2.46 9.61 10.19
N GLU A 77 -1.88 8.67 9.43
CA GLU A 77 -0.46 8.36 9.48
C GLU A 77 0.33 9.04 8.35
N LEU A 78 1.38 9.80 8.70
CA LEU A 78 2.13 10.65 7.76
C LEU A 78 2.63 9.89 6.53
N ILE A 79 3.27 8.74 6.73
CA ILE A 79 3.80 7.96 5.61
C ILE A 79 2.70 7.52 4.65
N ARG A 80 1.51 7.18 5.18
CA ARG A 80 0.35 6.76 4.37
C ARG A 80 -0.22 7.95 3.61
N HIS A 81 -0.35 9.08 4.29
CA HIS A 81 -0.79 10.35 3.71
C HIS A 81 0.03 10.75 2.48
N VAL A 82 1.35 10.53 2.50
CA VAL A 82 2.21 10.76 1.32
C VAL A 82 1.75 9.96 0.11
N PHE A 83 1.41 8.68 0.27
CA PHE A 83 0.90 7.85 -0.84
C PHE A 83 -0.52 8.21 -1.26
N TRP A 84 -1.31 8.83 -0.38
CA TRP A 84 -2.58 9.44 -0.76
C TRP A 84 -2.43 10.67 -1.65
N HIS A 85 -1.32 11.37 -1.57
CA HIS A 85 -1.06 12.59 -2.35
C HIS A 85 0.00 12.42 -3.44
N SER A 86 0.58 11.22 -3.56
CA SER A 86 1.56 10.88 -4.58
C SER A 86 0.92 10.95 -5.97
N THR A 87 1.61 11.57 -6.93
CA THR A 87 1.12 11.66 -8.30
C THR A 87 1.31 10.34 -9.06
N PHE A 88 0.39 10.06 -9.98
CA PHE A 88 0.55 8.94 -10.91
C PHE A 88 1.13 9.43 -12.22
N ASN A 89 2.10 8.69 -12.75
CA ASN A 89 2.57 8.91 -14.11
C ASN A 89 1.52 8.36 -15.11
N GLU A 90 1.59 8.85 -16.34
CA GLU A 90 0.58 8.47 -17.34
C GLU A 90 0.71 6.97 -17.76
N GLY A 91 1.83 6.30 -17.51
CA GLY A 91 1.95 4.84 -17.67
C GLY A 91 1.11 4.05 -16.66
N GLU A 92 1.11 4.48 -15.39
CA GLU A 92 0.29 3.94 -14.31
C GLU A 92 -1.20 4.15 -14.59
N LEU A 93 -1.57 5.36 -15.00
CA LEU A 93 -2.95 5.71 -15.39
C LEU A 93 -3.42 4.90 -16.60
N ASN A 94 -2.56 4.75 -17.62
CA ASN A 94 -2.86 3.93 -18.79
C ASN A 94 -3.02 2.45 -18.41
N HIS A 95 -2.23 1.94 -17.47
CA HIS A 95 -2.38 0.57 -16.97
C HIS A 95 -3.72 0.36 -16.27
N ALA A 96 -4.10 1.27 -15.37
CA ALA A 96 -5.40 1.24 -14.72
C ALA A 96 -6.55 1.30 -15.74
N THR A 97 -6.46 2.23 -16.70
CA THR A 97 -7.46 2.41 -17.78
C THR A 97 -7.57 1.18 -18.68
N ARG A 98 -6.45 0.51 -19.00
CA ARG A 98 -6.44 -0.75 -19.76
C ARG A 98 -7.12 -1.90 -19.06
N LYS A 99 -7.18 -1.89 -17.73
CA LYS A 99 -7.82 -2.93 -16.93
C LYS A 99 -9.27 -2.62 -16.58
N GLY A 100 -9.63 -1.35 -16.42
CA GLY A 100 -10.90 -0.96 -15.79
C GLY A 100 -10.94 -1.36 -14.31
N ARG A 101 -12.00 -0.96 -13.59
CA ARG A 101 -12.14 -1.25 -12.15
C ARG A 101 -12.18 -2.75 -11.87
N LEU A 102 -12.88 -3.53 -12.69
CA LEU A 102 -12.98 -4.99 -12.52
C LEU A 102 -11.61 -5.66 -12.67
N GLY A 103 -10.88 -5.34 -13.74
CA GLY A 103 -9.55 -5.89 -13.96
C GLY A 103 -8.51 -5.41 -12.94
N MET A 104 -8.72 -4.23 -12.34
CA MET A 104 -7.90 -3.72 -11.24
C MET A 104 -8.15 -4.49 -9.93
N ARG A 105 -9.39 -4.90 -9.64
CA ARG A 105 -9.71 -5.77 -8.49
C ARG A 105 -8.99 -7.11 -8.59
N ASP A 106 -9.03 -7.76 -9.76
CA ASP A 106 -8.29 -9.02 -9.98
C ASP A 106 -6.78 -8.84 -9.87
N ALA A 107 -6.26 -7.70 -10.35
CA ALA A 107 -4.86 -7.37 -10.24
C ALA A 107 -4.45 -7.10 -8.77
N ALA A 108 -5.32 -6.45 -7.99
CA ALA A 108 -5.11 -6.22 -6.56
C ALA A 108 -5.01 -7.54 -5.80
N ARG A 109 -5.93 -8.49 -6.04
CA ARG A 109 -5.89 -9.82 -5.42
C ARG A 109 -4.57 -10.54 -5.70
N LYS A 110 -4.23 -10.69 -6.99
CA LYS A 110 -2.98 -11.33 -7.42
C LYS A 110 -1.76 -10.64 -6.81
N ARG A 111 -1.81 -9.32 -6.68
CA ARG A 111 -0.73 -8.55 -6.07
C ARG A 111 -0.59 -8.88 -4.59
N VAL A 112 -1.66 -8.80 -3.80
CA VAL A 112 -1.64 -9.13 -2.36
C VAL A 112 -1.11 -10.54 -2.13
N GLU A 113 -1.64 -11.53 -2.87
CA GLU A 113 -1.20 -12.92 -2.80
C GLU A 113 0.29 -13.09 -3.10
N SER A 114 0.77 -12.48 -4.18
CA SER A 114 2.17 -12.62 -4.63
C SER A 114 3.19 -11.76 -3.88
N SER A 115 2.77 -10.67 -3.24
CA SER A 115 3.68 -9.78 -2.51
C SER A 115 3.72 -10.02 -1.01
N VAL A 116 2.58 -10.30 -0.38
CA VAL A 116 2.45 -10.37 1.09
C VAL A 116 1.63 -11.58 1.58
N GLY A 117 1.14 -12.43 0.67
CA GLY A 117 0.28 -13.56 0.99
C GLY A 117 0.97 -14.71 1.74
N ARG A 118 2.27 -14.92 1.50
CA ARG A 118 3.04 -16.00 2.15
C ARG A 118 4.16 -15.50 3.05
N PRO A 119 4.39 -16.19 4.20
CA PRO A 119 5.60 -16.29 4.99
C PRO A 119 6.82 -15.69 4.39
N GLN A 120 7.40 -16.63 3.66
CA GLN A 120 8.77 -16.78 3.23
C GLN A 120 8.85 -16.62 1.72
N HIS A 121 7.99 -15.78 1.13
CA HIS A 121 8.14 -15.45 -0.29
C HIS A 121 9.52 -14.80 -0.48
N PRO A 122 10.27 -15.06 -1.58
CA PRO A 122 11.58 -14.44 -1.87
C PRO A 122 11.64 -12.90 -1.88
N ARG A 123 10.49 -12.23 -1.67
CA ARG A 123 10.33 -10.78 -1.52
C ARG A 123 10.09 -10.38 -0.05
N GLU A 124 10.27 -11.31 0.90
CA GLU A 124 10.22 -11.08 2.33
C GLU A 124 11.17 -9.92 2.68
N GLY A 125 10.60 -8.86 3.23
CA GLY A 125 11.36 -7.67 3.60
C GLY A 125 11.68 -6.71 2.44
N ARG A 126 11.48 -7.08 1.17
CA ARG A 126 11.59 -6.12 0.06
C ARG A 126 10.29 -5.34 -0.01
N GLN A 127 10.35 -4.12 0.48
CA GLN A 127 9.27 -3.15 0.46
C GLN A 127 8.65 -3.08 -0.95
N THR A 128 7.31 -3.03 -1.03
CA THR A 128 6.62 -2.77 -2.30
C THR A 128 7.27 -1.54 -2.95
N PRO A 129 7.60 -1.57 -4.26
CA PRO A 129 8.13 -0.39 -4.94
C PRO A 129 7.22 0.82 -4.72
N PHE A 130 7.76 2.04 -4.79
CA PHE A 130 6.98 3.24 -4.51
C PHE A 130 6.17 3.74 -5.70
N SER A 131 6.53 3.34 -6.91
CA SER A 131 5.96 3.83 -8.16
C SER A 131 6.05 2.77 -9.27
N GLY A 132 5.41 3.03 -10.40
CA GLY A 132 5.34 2.15 -11.56
C GLY A 132 4.01 1.40 -11.68
N ASN A 133 3.19 1.38 -10.62
CA ASN A 133 1.83 0.86 -10.66
C ASN A 133 0.97 1.51 -9.57
N VAL A 134 -0.26 1.91 -9.90
CA VAL A 134 -1.25 2.45 -8.93
C VAL A 134 -1.45 1.50 -7.73
N LEU A 135 -1.39 0.19 -7.93
CA LEU A 135 -1.52 -0.80 -6.86
C LEU A 135 -0.40 -0.69 -5.82
N TYR A 136 0.77 -0.17 -6.19
CA TYR A 136 1.89 -0.03 -5.26
C TYR A 136 1.65 1.12 -4.29
N HIS A 137 1.19 2.26 -4.82
CA HIS A 137 0.74 3.39 -4.00
C HIS A 137 -0.41 2.96 -3.08
N ALA A 138 -1.36 2.20 -3.61
CA ALA A 138 -2.49 1.68 -2.83
C ALA A 138 -2.01 0.79 -1.66
N GLN A 139 -1.10 -0.17 -1.91
CA GLN A 139 -0.56 -1.04 -0.86
C GLN A 139 0.15 -0.26 0.24
N HIS A 140 0.89 0.79 -0.11
CA HIS A 140 1.53 1.65 0.89
C HIS A 140 0.52 2.47 1.68
N ALA A 141 -0.48 3.05 1.01
CA ALA A 141 -1.55 3.80 1.64
C ALA A 141 -2.32 2.93 2.65
N VAL A 142 -2.63 1.68 2.29
CA VAL A 142 -3.43 0.78 3.15
C VAL A 142 -2.63 -0.06 4.15
N ALA A 143 -1.34 0.28 4.35
CA ALA A 143 -0.41 -0.46 5.22
C ALA A 143 -0.27 -1.97 4.88
N ALA A 144 -0.45 -2.34 3.61
CA ALA A 144 -0.28 -3.69 3.08
C ALA A 144 0.99 -3.86 2.23
N CYS A 145 1.97 -2.95 2.38
CA CYS A 145 3.20 -2.95 1.57
C CYS A 145 4.27 -3.95 2.05
N CYS A 146 4.17 -4.43 3.30
CA CYS A 146 5.00 -5.50 3.87
C CYS A 146 4.32 -6.14 5.09
N ARG A 147 4.78 -7.33 5.51
CA ARG A 147 4.24 -8.07 6.67
C ARG A 147 4.32 -7.28 7.99
N LYS A 148 5.35 -6.45 8.17
CA LYS A 148 5.51 -5.62 9.37
C LYS A 148 4.45 -4.51 9.47
N CYS A 149 4.01 -3.96 8.33
CA CYS A 149 2.91 -2.99 8.31
C CYS A 149 1.57 -3.70 8.56
N ILE A 150 1.40 -4.89 7.99
CA ILE A 150 0.22 -5.74 8.20
C ILE A 150 0.08 -6.14 9.68
N GLU A 151 1.15 -6.57 10.33
CA GLU A 151 1.14 -6.92 11.75
C GLU A 151 0.80 -5.72 12.63
N TYR A 152 1.43 -4.57 12.35
CA TYR A 152 1.21 -3.33 13.09
C TYR A 152 -0.23 -2.80 12.96
N TRP A 153 -0.71 -2.59 11.74
CA TRP A 153 -2.00 -1.93 11.50
C TRP A 153 -3.19 -2.87 11.61
N HIS A 154 -3.04 -4.10 11.12
CA HIS A 154 -4.16 -5.03 10.92
C HIS A 154 -4.14 -6.20 11.91
N ALA A 155 -3.17 -6.24 12.82
CA ALA A 155 -3.00 -7.28 13.85
C ALA A 155 -2.95 -8.71 13.28
N ILE A 156 -2.43 -8.87 12.07
CA ILE A 156 -2.20 -10.18 11.44
C ILE A 156 -0.73 -10.57 11.64
N PRO A 157 -0.42 -11.68 12.32
CA PRO A 157 0.96 -12.09 12.61
C PRO A 157 1.81 -12.21 11.34
N ALA A 158 3.04 -11.70 11.39
CA ALA A 158 3.90 -11.68 10.20
C ALA A 158 4.31 -13.09 9.71
N ASP A 159 4.27 -14.09 10.59
CA ASP A 159 4.81 -15.45 10.44
C ASP A 159 3.83 -16.48 9.88
N ARG A 160 2.58 -16.13 9.59
CA ARG A 160 1.59 -17.02 8.94
C ARG A 160 1.06 -16.50 7.59
N GLU A 161 0.56 -17.41 6.75
CA GLU A 161 -0.09 -17.03 5.49
C GLU A 161 -1.32 -16.16 5.74
N LEU A 162 -1.63 -15.27 4.79
CA LEU A 162 -2.91 -14.58 4.79
C LEU A 162 -4.02 -15.58 4.49
N GLU A 163 -5.08 -15.53 5.28
CA GLU A 163 -6.29 -16.27 4.99
C GLU A 163 -7.03 -15.63 3.80
N PRO A 164 -7.85 -16.39 3.05
CA PRO A 164 -8.63 -15.87 1.94
C PRO A 164 -9.46 -14.62 2.31
N ALA A 165 -10.08 -14.62 3.50
CA ALA A 165 -10.85 -13.48 3.99
C ALA A 165 -9.98 -12.23 4.26
N GLU A 166 -8.73 -12.42 4.70
CA GLU A 166 -7.78 -11.32 4.89
C GLU A 166 -7.31 -10.74 3.56
N ILE A 167 -7.12 -11.60 2.54
CA ILE A 167 -6.84 -11.17 1.17
C ILE A 167 -8.03 -10.35 0.64
N ASP A 168 -9.26 -10.82 0.83
CA ASP A 168 -10.47 -10.09 0.44
C ASP A 168 -10.56 -8.71 1.10
N TYR A 169 -10.24 -8.65 2.39
CA TYR A 169 -10.17 -7.41 3.15
C TYR A 169 -9.15 -6.42 2.59
N PHE A 170 -7.92 -6.86 2.27
CA PHE A 170 -6.93 -5.98 1.65
C PHE A 170 -7.31 -5.56 0.23
N VAL A 171 -7.94 -6.45 -0.53
CA VAL A 171 -8.47 -6.11 -1.86
C VAL A 171 -9.52 -5.01 -1.74
N GLU A 172 -10.41 -5.08 -0.75
CA GLU A 172 -11.42 -4.04 -0.52
C GLU A 172 -10.78 -2.69 -0.19
N LEU A 173 -9.83 -2.63 0.75
CA LEU A 173 -9.11 -1.39 1.07
C LEU A 173 -8.38 -0.81 -0.14
N ILE A 174 -7.75 -1.65 -0.96
CA ILE A 174 -7.09 -1.22 -2.21
C ILE A 174 -8.13 -0.68 -3.21
N MET A 175 -9.31 -1.30 -3.30
CA MET A 175 -10.36 -0.85 -4.21
C MET A 175 -11.02 0.46 -3.74
N LEU A 176 -11.13 0.69 -2.43
CA LEU A 176 -11.51 2.00 -1.87
C LEU A 176 -10.50 3.08 -2.29
N TYR A 177 -9.20 2.80 -2.15
CA TYR A 177 -8.13 3.69 -2.62
C TYR A 177 -8.26 4.00 -4.12
N ILE A 178 -8.43 2.98 -4.96
CA ILE A 178 -8.60 3.16 -6.41
C ILE A 178 -9.86 3.96 -6.72
N GLY A 179 -10.96 3.68 -6.04
CA GLY A 179 -12.23 4.37 -6.25
C GLY A 179 -12.14 5.87 -5.97
N GLU A 180 -11.38 6.25 -4.94
CA GLU A 180 -11.15 7.65 -4.62
C GLU A 180 -10.11 8.31 -5.51
N ARG A 181 -8.96 7.65 -5.73
CA ARG A 181 -7.83 8.24 -6.46
C ARG A 181 -8.04 8.25 -7.97
N LEU A 182 -8.92 7.41 -8.49
CA LEU A 182 -9.30 7.30 -9.90
C LEU A 182 -10.84 7.26 -10.05
N PRO A 183 -11.56 8.35 -9.67
CA PRO A 183 -13.01 8.35 -9.63
C PRO A 183 -13.65 8.23 -11.02
N THR A 184 -12.92 8.60 -12.07
CA THR A 184 -13.36 8.52 -13.47
C THR A 184 -12.99 7.20 -14.16
N LEU A 185 -12.39 6.24 -13.44
CA LEU A 185 -12.02 4.95 -14.00
C LEU A 185 -13.29 4.15 -14.30
N ALA A 186 -13.46 3.74 -15.55
CA ALA A 186 -14.59 2.90 -15.96
C ALA A 186 -14.48 1.46 -15.40
N ASP A 187 -15.61 0.78 -15.23
CA ASP A 187 -15.62 -0.61 -14.76
C ASP A 187 -14.95 -1.56 -15.75
N GLU A 188 -15.25 -1.40 -17.03
CA GLU A 188 -14.73 -2.25 -18.10
C GLU A 188 -13.37 -1.77 -18.64
N PRO A 189 -12.53 -2.71 -19.13
CA PRO A 189 -11.28 -2.42 -19.81
C PRO A 189 -11.46 -1.45 -21.00
N LYS A 190 -10.64 -0.39 -21.08
CA LYS A 190 -10.56 0.47 -22.27
C LYS A 190 -9.25 0.25 -23.02
N LYS A 191 -9.32 0.07 -24.34
CA LYS A 191 -8.12 -0.02 -25.18
C LYS A 191 -7.38 1.32 -25.15
N VAL A 192 -6.20 1.35 -24.55
CA VAL A 192 -5.28 2.49 -24.60
C VAL A 192 -4.19 2.19 -25.63
N PRO A 193 -3.98 3.04 -26.65
CA PRO A 193 -2.91 2.86 -27.62
C PRO A 193 -1.54 2.77 -26.93
N PRO A 194 -0.64 1.90 -27.38
CA PRO A 194 0.72 1.86 -26.85
C PRO A 194 1.43 3.18 -27.14
N ARG A 195 2.20 3.67 -26.17
CA ARG A 195 3.03 4.87 -26.37
C ARG A 195 4.05 4.60 -27.46
N ARG A 196 4.05 5.39 -28.52
CA ARG A 196 5.22 5.49 -29.40
C ARG A 196 6.29 6.26 -28.63
N ARG A 197 7.43 5.61 -28.33
CA ARG A 197 8.62 6.36 -27.88
C ARG A 197 8.93 7.39 -28.97
N ALA A 198 9.03 8.66 -28.59
CA ALA A 198 9.53 9.68 -29.50
C ALA A 198 10.93 9.24 -29.93
N VAL A 199 11.11 8.97 -31.22
CA VAL A 199 12.43 8.79 -31.82
C VAL A 199 13.09 10.16 -31.72
N THR A 200 14.05 10.32 -30.80
CA THR A 200 14.99 11.43 -30.84
C THR A 200 15.75 11.33 -32.14
N VAL A 201 15.35 12.12 -33.13
CA VAL A 201 16.14 12.35 -34.33
C VAL A 201 17.29 13.24 -33.88
N SER A 202 18.44 12.63 -33.58
CA SER A 202 19.69 13.38 -33.41
C SER A 202 20.00 14.05 -34.74
N ALA A 203 19.88 15.37 -34.79
CA ALA A 203 20.37 16.16 -35.92
C ALA A 203 21.90 16.21 -35.83
N SER A 204 22.55 15.77 -36.91
CA SER A 204 24.01 15.81 -37.13
C SER A 204 24.54 17.22 -37.36
#